data_AF-A0A1H8Q7K0-F1
#
_entry.id   AF-A0A1H8Q7K0-F1
#
_cell.length_a   1.000
_cell.length_b   1.000
_cell.length_c   1.000
_cell.angle_alpha   90.00
_cell.angle_beta   90.00
_cell.angle_gamma   90.00
#
_symmetry.space_group_name_H-M   'P 1'
#
loop_
_entity.id
_entity.type
_entity.pdbx_description
1 polymer ?
#
loop_
_entity_poly.entity_id
_entity_poly.type
_entity_poly.pdbx_seq_one_letter_code
_entity_poly.pdbx_strand_id
1 'polypeptide(L)'
;MKKSIAISSAVLGVAAAVVILSSQTTIFGDLFNRLDNKAPASVGSSQQNQDSSTSTKATDSKGNDTAGQTDDKEVAAASATMTSSQAAFQAFMHENSPALTVTKNAGGKDIVTNMNSPLVLVNKKRELASTYSPNDLVVAKVTFSFSGTSPKQQLRAIAAQALEKLFAGAKKEDIELAAVSGYRSYVAQKSIFDNYARENGEDEANTFSAHPGQSEHQTGLAMDVSSASVNYNLDESFGESKEGKWLAEHAADYGFIIRYEKGKEGLTGYMYEPWHIRYVGVVVAGQVKKDNETLEQFLAKF
;
A
#
# COMPACT_ATOMS: atom_id res chain seq x y z
N MET A 1 -11.65 40.50 -35.94
CA MET A 1 -11.05 40.45 -34.59
C MET A 1 -11.45 39.13 -33.94
N LYS A 2 -10.53 38.15 -33.88
CA LYS A 2 -10.76 36.84 -33.23
C LYS A 2 -10.33 36.97 -31.76
N LYS A 3 -11.25 36.77 -30.80
CA LYS A 3 -10.91 36.66 -29.38
C LYS A 3 -10.61 35.19 -29.07
N SER A 4 -9.34 34.93 -28.74
CA SER A 4 -8.88 33.65 -28.18
C SER A 4 -9.28 33.61 -26.71
N ILE A 5 -10.08 32.63 -26.29
CA ILE A 5 -10.33 32.35 -24.88
C ILE A 5 -9.25 31.35 -24.45
N ALA A 6 -8.31 31.81 -23.64
CA ALA A 6 -7.35 30.96 -22.95
C ALA A 6 -8.12 30.17 -21.86
N ILE A 7 -8.27 28.86 -22.07
CA ILE A 7 -8.73 27.95 -21.02
C ILE A 7 -7.49 27.60 -20.20
N SER A 8 -7.48 28.07 -18.96
CA SER A 8 -6.44 27.82 -17.97
C SER A 8 -6.29 26.33 -17.70
N SER A 9 -5.05 25.85 -17.66
CA SER A 9 -4.60 24.45 -17.47
C SER A 9 -4.97 23.82 -16.11
N ALA A 10 -5.83 24.47 -15.32
CA ALA A 10 -6.23 24.04 -13.97
C ALA A 10 -7.48 23.13 -13.95
N VAL A 11 -8.16 22.90 -15.09
CA VAL A 11 -9.44 22.17 -15.13
C VAL A 11 -9.27 20.68 -15.49
N LEU A 12 -8.10 20.24 -15.96
CA LEU A 12 -7.88 18.84 -16.33
C LEU A 12 -7.51 17.92 -15.16
N GLY A 13 -7.06 18.49 -14.02
CA GLY A 13 -6.62 17.73 -12.84
C GLY A 13 -7.74 17.27 -11.90
N VAL A 14 -8.96 17.80 -12.03
CA VAL A 14 -10.08 17.48 -11.12
C VAL A 14 -10.95 16.34 -11.65
N ALA A 15 -11.02 16.14 -12.97
CA ALA A 15 -11.86 15.10 -13.58
C ALA A 15 -11.35 13.67 -13.33
N ALA A 16 -10.04 13.48 -13.08
CA ALA A 16 -9.46 12.14 -12.89
C ALA A 16 -9.80 11.50 -11.53
N ALA A 17 -10.11 12.31 -10.51
CA ALA A 17 -10.54 11.83 -9.19
C ALA A 17 -12.05 11.51 -9.14
N VAL A 18 -12.86 12.18 -9.96
CA VAL A 18 -14.32 12.05 -9.97
C VAL A 18 -14.79 10.71 -10.55
N VAL A 19 -14.05 10.13 -11.50
CA VAL A 19 -14.45 8.88 -12.18
C VAL A 19 -14.24 7.62 -11.31
N ILE A 20 -13.40 7.69 -10.27
CA ILE A 20 -13.10 6.52 -9.41
C ILE A 20 -14.05 6.44 -8.20
N LEU A 21 -14.61 7.56 -7.73
CA LEU A 21 -15.51 7.53 -6.57
C LEU A 21 -16.96 7.13 -6.89
N SER A 22 -17.37 7.10 -8.17
CA SER A 22 -18.74 6.72 -8.54
C SER A 22 -18.96 5.21 -8.66
N SER A 23 -17.91 4.38 -8.59
CA SER A 23 -18.03 2.90 -8.66
C SER A 23 -17.71 2.17 -7.35
N GLN A 24 -17.37 2.89 -6.28
CA GLN A 24 -16.91 2.30 -5.01
C GLN A 24 -17.60 2.92 -3.78
N THR A 25 -18.85 3.35 -3.91
CA THR A 25 -19.66 3.90 -2.81
C THR A 25 -19.79 2.92 -1.62
N THR A 26 -19.53 1.62 -1.84
CA THR A 26 -19.59 0.60 -0.80
C THR A 26 -18.29 0.42 -0.01
N ILE A 27 -17.13 0.88 -0.50
CA ILE A 27 -15.82 0.59 0.15
C ILE A 27 -15.40 1.68 1.17
N PHE A 28 -15.82 2.94 0.96
CA PHE A 28 -15.42 4.03 1.87
C PHE A 28 -16.23 4.10 3.18
N GLY A 29 -17.45 3.56 3.21
CA GLY A 29 -18.27 3.54 4.43
C GLY A 29 -17.74 2.60 5.52
N ASP A 30 -17.13 1.48 5.12
CA ASP A 30 -16.63 0.46 6.06
C ASP A 30 -15.29 0.82 6.72
N LEU A 31 -14.51 1.72 6.11
CA LEU A 31 -13.21 2.12 6.65
C LEU A 31 -13.32 3.08 7.84
N PHE A 32 -14.36 3.92 7.89
CA PHE A 32 -14.56 4.89 8.97
C PHE A 32 -15.47 4.38 10.09
N ASN A 33 -16.45 3.50 9.83
CA ASN A 33 -17.32 2.94 10.87
C ASN A 33 -16.60 2.02 11.88
N ARG A 34 -15.37 1.56 11.57
CA ARG A 34 -14.58 0.70 12.46
C ARG A 34 -13.71 1.46 13.47
N LEU A 35 -13.62 2.78 13.37
CA LEU A 35 -12.83 3.59 14.31
C LEU A 35 -13.62 4.07 15.53
N ASP A 36 -14.95 3.91 15.57
CA ASP A 36 -15.80 4.47 16.63
C ASP A 36 -16.46 3.49 17.61
N ASN A 37 -16.28 2.17 17.48
CA ASN A 37 -16.93 1.24 18.40
C ASN A 37 -16.03 0.75 19.53
N LYS A 38 -16.17 1.46 20.66
CA LYS A 38 -15.85 1.06 22.03
C LYS A 38 -16.58 -0.25 22.39
N ALA A 39 -15.86 -1.19 22.99
CA ALA A 39 -16.37 -2.50 23.41
C ALA A 39 -17.59 -2.43 24.35
N PRO A 40 -18.41 -3.50 24.35
CA PRO A 40 -18.85 -4.06 25.62
C PRO A 40 -18.62 -5.58 25.72
N ALA A 41 -18.71 -6.04 26.97
CA ALA A 41 -18.37 -7.36 27.46
C ALA A 41 -19.52 -8.39 27.39
N SER A 42 -19.06 -9.65 27.27
CA SER A 42 -19.49 -10.90 27.93
C SER A 42 -20.83 -11.63 27.65
N VAL A 43 -20.67 -12.98 27.68
CA VAL A 43 -21.62 -14.10 27.91
C VAL A 43 -22.52 -14.47 26.72
N GLY A 44 -22.72 -15.72 26.27
CA GLY A 44 -22.29 -17.06 26.67
C GLY A 44 -23.37 -18.09 26.26
N SER A 45 -22.97 -19.24 25.68
CA SER A 45 -23.73 -20.51 25.46
C SER A 45 -25.01 -20.43 24.59
N SER A 46 -25.49 -21.42 23.83
CA SER A 46 -25.20 -22.84 23.55
C SER A 46 -26.26 -23.34 22.55
N GLN A 47 -25.91 -24.33 21.68
CA GLN A 47 -26.78 -25.44 21.18
C GLN A 47 -28.07 -25.08 20.39
N GLN A 48 -28.64 -25.85 19.45
CA GLN A 48 -28.33 -27.06 18.67
C GLN A 48 -29.46 -27.22 17.63
N ASN A 49 -29.20 -27.98 16.56
CA ASN A 49 -30.12 -28.85 15.81
C ASN A 49 -31.01 -28.36 14.64
N GLN A 50 -30.74 -29.05 13.51
CA GLN A 50 -31.65 -29.76 12.58
C GLN A 50 -32.62 -28.92 11.72
N ASP A 51 -33.09 -29.35 10.56
CA ASP A 51 -32.71 -30.27 9.46
C ASP A 51 -33.84 -30.07 8.43
N SER A 52 -33.64 -30.55 7.19
CA SER A 52 -34.66 -30.89 6.16
C SER A 52 -35.39 -29.81 5.33
N SER A 53 -35.02 -29.81 4.04
CA SER A 53 -35.85 -29.89 2.80
C SER A 53 -37.32 -29.40 2.83
N THR A 54 -37.87 -28.68 1.84
CA THR A 54 -38.09 -29.12 0.45
C THR A 54 -38.70 -27.99 -0.42
N SER A 55 -38.25 -27.99 -1.68
CA SER A 55 -38.73 -27.42 -2.96
C SER A 55 -40.08 -26.68 -3.15
N THR A 56 -39.99 -25.76 -4.13
CA THR A 56 -40.93 -25.31 -5.19
C THR A 56 -42.17 -24.48 -4.86
N LYS A 57 -42.25 -23.25 -5.43
CA LYS A 57 -43.13 -22.95 -6.58
C LYS A 57 -42.84 -21.56 -7.18
N ALA A 58 -42.76 -21.52 -8.51
CA ALA A 58 -42.78 -20.31 -9.33
C ALA A 58 -44.21 -19.82 -9.53
N THR A 59 -44.40 -18.50 -9.57
CA THR A 59 -45.51 -17.82 -10.25
C THR A 59 -45.08 -16.41 -10.66
N ASP A 60 -45.25 -16.13 -11.94
CA ASP A 60 -45.19 -14.82 -12.59
C ASP A 60 -46.14 -13.80 -11.94
N SER A 61 -45.74 -12.52 -11.95
CA SER A 61 -46.61 -11.41 -12.39
C SER A 61 -45.94 -10.02 -12.27
N LYS A 62 -45.90 -9.35 -13.41
CA LYS A 62 -46.03 -7.89 -13.66
C LYS A 62 -44.85 -6.98 -13.35
N GLY A 63 -44.40 -6.36 -14.44
CA GLY A 63 -43.54 -5.19 -14.44
C GLY A 63 -44.16 -4.03 -13.66
N ASN A 64 -43.27 -3.30 -12.99
CA ASN A 64 -43.54 -2.00 -12.44
C ASN A 64 -42.38 -1.10 -12.89
N ASP A 65 -42.64 -0.30 -13.92
CA ASP A 65 -41.81 0.85 -14.29
C ASP A 65 -41.90 1.86 -13.15
N THR A 66 -40.96 1.81 -12.20
CA THR A 66 -40.75 2.89 -11.24
C THR A 66 -39.48 3.61 -11.63
N ALA A 67 -39.65 4.71 -12.37
CA ALA A 67 -38.60 5.72 -12.50
C ALA A 67 -38.25 6.20 -11.08
N GLY A 68 -37.05 5.83 -10.62
CA GLY A 68 -36.54 6.21 -9.32
C GLY A 68 -36.39 7.73 -9.25
N GLN A 69 -37.30 8.37 -8.54
CA GLN A 69 -37.18 9.77 -8.13
C GLN A 69 -36.19 9.77 -6.95
N THR A 70 -34.91 10.02 -7.24
CA THR A 70 -33.89 10.23 -6.21
C THR A 70 -34.27 11.47 -5.42
N ASP A 71 -34.47 11.32 -4.11
CA ASP A 71 -34.82 12.41 -3.21
C ASP A 71 -33.67 13.42 -3.18
N ASP A 72 -33.92 14.68 -3.54
CA ASP A 72 -32.90 15.74 -3.67
C ASP A 72 -32.05 15.91 -2.39
N LYS A 73 -32.60 15.50 -1.23
CA LYS A 73 -31.88 15.47 0.05
C LYS A 73 -30.82 14.38 0.14
N GLU A 74 -31.06 13.21 -0.45
CA GLU A 74 -30.10 12.11 -0.50
C GLU A 74 -28.93 12.45 -1.43
N VAL A 75 -29.23 13.10 -2.56
CA VAL A 75 -28.22 13.60 -3.51
C VAL A 75 -27.36 14.71 -2.88
N ALA A 76 -27.98 15.64 -2.14
CA ALA A 76 -27.25 16.69 -1.43
C ALA A 76 -26.38 16.14 -0.29
N ALA A 77 -26.87 15.16 0.47
CA ALA A 77 -26.10 14.49 1.53
C ALA A 77 -24.92 13.68 0.99
N ALA A 78 -25.11 12.96 -0.13
CA ALA A 78 -24.04 12.27 -0.83
C ALA A 78 -22.97 13.26 -1.36
N SER A 79 -23.39 14.39 -1.94
CA SER A 79 -22.48 15.43 -2.45
C SER A 79 -21.67 16.10 -1.33
N ALA A 80 -22.30 16.41 -0.19
CA ALA A 80 -21.62 16.94 0.99
C ALA A 80 -20.59 15.96 1.57
N THR A 81 -20.94 14.67 1.61
CA THR A 81 -20.06 13.59 2.09
C THR A 81 -18.87 13.36 1.14
N MET A 82 -19.07 13.49 -0.17
CA MET A 82 -17.97 13.44 -1.16
C MET A 82 -17.03 14.65 -1.03
N THR A 83 -17.58 15.82 -0.73
CA THR A 83 -16.77 17.04 -0.55
C THR A 83 -15.92 16.96 0.71
N SER A 84 -16.47 16.44 1.82
CA SER A 84 -15.72 16.26 3.07
C SER A 84 -14.65 15.17 2.95
N SER A 85 -14.94 14.05 2.26
CA SER A 85 -13.95 13.00 2.03
C SER A 85 -12.80 13.47 1.14
N GLN A 86 -13.08 14.29 0.12
CA GLN A 86 -12.05 14.89 -0.72
C GLN A 86 -11.17 15.87 0.06
N ALA A 87 -11.76 16.72 0.91
CA ALA A 87 -11.00 17.64 1.76
C ALA A 87 -10.11 16.89 2.76
N ALA A 88 -10.63 15.83 3.40
CA ALA A 88 -9.87 14.99 4.31
C ALA A 88 -8.71 14.26 3.62
N PHE A 89 -8.94 13.74 2.40
CA PHE A 89 -7.87 13.14 1.60
C PHE A 89 -6.78 14.16 1.27
N GLN A 90 -7.16 15.37 0.82
CA GLN A 90 -6.18 16.41 0.51
C GLN A 90 -5.38 16.86 1.74
N ALA A 91 -6.03 17.01 2.89
CA ALA A 91 -5.35 17.32 4.14
C ALA A 91 -4.35 16.21 4.52
N PHE A 92 -4.78 14.94 4.45
CA PHE A 92 -3.91 13.80 4.71
C PHE A 92 -2.71 13.76 3.75
N MET A 93 -2.92 14.03 2.47
CA MET A 93 -1.82 14.07 1.50
C MET A 93 -0.85 15.22 1.77
N HIS A 94 -1.36 16.42 2.06
CA HIS A 94 -0.54 17.57 2.44
C HIS A 94 0.28 17.31 3.71
N GLU A 95 -0.32 16.73 4.75
CA GLU A 95 0.38 16.33 5.99
C GLU A 95 1.47 15.26 5.74
N ASN A 96 1.38 14.51 4.65
CA ASN A 96 2.37 13.52 4.23
C ASN A 96 3.33 14.02 3.14
N SER A 97 3.26 15.31 2.79
CA SER A 97 4.19 15.92 1.84
C SER A 97 5.64 15.78 2.32
N PRO A 98 6.62 15.56 1.42
CA PRO A 98 8.02 15.43 1.80
C PRO A 98 8.55 16.66 2.53
N ALA A 99 8.03 17.85 2.22
CA ALA A 99 8.47 19.11 2.81
C ALA A 99 8.09 19.26 4.30
N LEU A 100 6.99 18.66 4.76
CA LEU A 100 6.49 18.80 6.14
C LEU A 100 6.90 17.66 7.07
N THR A 101 7.45 16.59 6.52
CA THR A 101 7.62 15.32 7.21
C THR A 101 9.07 15.00 7.56
N VAL A 102 9.93 16.02 7.65
CA VAL A 102 11.35 15.88 8.00
C VAL A 102 11.81 16.91 9.01
N THR A 103 12.80 16.51 9.81
CA THR A 103 13.65 17.42 10.59
C THR A 103 15.11 17.07 10.34
N LYS A 104 16.05 17.97 10.63
CA LYS A 104 17.48 17.66 10.49
C LYS A 104 18.07 17.11 11.77
N ASN A 105 18.84 16.03 11.68
CA ASN A 105 19.69 15.59 12.78
C ASN A 105 20.96 16.45 12.90
N ALA A 106 21.78 16.20 13.92
CA ALA A 106 23.04 16.92 14.15
C ALA A 106 24.04 16.80 12.97
N GLY A 107 23.92 15.75 12.15
CA GLY A 107 24.71 15.54 10.94
C GLY A 107 24.10 16.14 9.67
N GLY A 108 23.01 16.93 9.78
CA GLY A 108 22.34 17.58 8.65
C GLY A 108 21.47 16.67 7.79
N LYS A 109 21.35 15.38 8.12
CA LYS A 109 20.49 14.42 7.41
C LYS A 109 19.02 14.59 7.81
N ASP A 110 18.12 14.35 6.86
CA ASP A 110 16.68 14.46 7.09
C ASP A 110 16.17 13.21 7.79
N ILE A 111 15.57 13.39 8.97
CA ILE A 111 14.90 12.35 9.76
C ILE A 111 13.40 12.50 9.58
N VAL A 112 12.73 11.42 9.18
CA VAL A 112 11.28 11.41 8.96
C VAL A 112 10.52 11.55 10.28
N THR A 113 9.46 12.36 10.29
CA THR A 113 8.66 12.65 11.50
C THR A 113 7.31 11.95 11.52
N ASN A 114 6.75 11.61 10.36
CA ASN A 114 5.46 10.94 10.21
C ASN A 114 5.56 9.41 10.23
N MET A 115 6.38 8.85 11.13
CA MET A 115 6.82 7.45 11.12
C MET A 115 5.67 6.41 11.16
N ASN A 116 4.51 6.79 11.69
CA ASN A 116 3.34 5.92 11.79
C ASN A 116 2.43 5.98 10.56
N SER A 117 2.67 6.92 9.65
CA SER A 117 1.90 7.05 8.40
C SER A 117 2.21 5.88 7.45
N PRO A 118 1.22 5.33 6.73
CA PRO A 118 1.48 4.42 5.61
C PRO A 118 2.26 5.10 4.46
N LEU A 119 2.28 6.43 4.41
CA LEU A 119 2.97 7.24 3.39
C LEU A 119 4.34 7.75 3.84
N VAL A 120 4.91 7.25 4.94
CA VAL A 120 6.26 7.63 5.36
C VAL A 120 7.27 7.38 4.23
N LEU A 121 7.94 8.43 3.77
CA LEU A 121 8.92 8.36 2.68
C LEU A 121 10.33 8.20 3.25
N VAL A 122 10.86 6.97 3.13
CA VAL A 122 12.21 6.58 3.53
C VAL A 122 13.00 6.26 2.27
N ASN A 123 14.20 6.83 2.13
CA ASN A 123 15.09 6.61 0.99
C ASN A 123 16.52 7.09 1.30
N LYS A 124 17.37 7.20 0.28
CA LYS A 124 18.79 7.63 0.41
C LYS A 124 18.98 9.01 1.08
N LYS A 125 17.94 9.84 1.11
CA LYS A 125 17.99 11.21 1.66
C LYS A 125 17.22 11.36 2.97
N ARG A 126 16.35 10.40 3.30
CA ARG A 126 15.37 10.50 4.39
C ARG A 126 15.41 9.24 5.25
N GLU A 127 15.85 9.42 6.49
CA GLU A 127 16.15 8.34 7.42
C GLU A 127 15.08 8.20 8.52
N LEU A 128 14.81 6.96 8.92
CA LEU A 128 14.16 6.64 10.18
C LEU A 128 15.15 6.82 11.33
N ALA A 129 14.65 7.21 12.50
CA ALA A 129 15.42 7.19 13.73
C ALA A 129 15.93 5.77 14.03
N SER A 130 17.13 5.67 14.62
CA SER A 130 17.75 4.38 14.95
C SER A 130 16.98 3.57 15.99
N THR A 131 16.15 4.24 16.79
CA THR A 131 15.30 3.65 17.83
C THR A 131 13.90 3.27 17.33
N TYR A 132 13.55 3.62 16.10
CA TYR A 132 12.21 3.36 15.58
C TYR A 132 11.98 1.87 15.32
N SER A 133 10.88 1.38 15.87
CA SER A 133 10.27 0.08 15.58
C SER A 133 8.75 0.28 15.59
N PRO A 134 8.00 -0.20 14.59
CA PRO A 134 6.54 -0.16 14.64
C PRO A 134 6.02 -0.97 15.84
N ASN A 135 4.92 -0.50 16.45
CA ASN A 135 4.30 -1.13 17.61
C ASN A 135 3.20 -2.14 17.25
N ASP A 136 2.85 -2.24 15.96
CA ASP A 136 1.77 -3.04 15.40
C ASP A 136 2.27 -4.15 14.46
N LEU A 137 3.50 -4.63 14.67
CA LEU A 137 4.09 -5.71 13.90
C LEU A 137 3.39 -7.05 14.18
N VAL A 138 2.95 -7.72 13.13
CA VAL A 138 2.32 -9.04 13.16
C VAL A 138 2.90 -9.93 12.07
N VAL A 139 2.91 -11.25 12.31
CA VAL A 139 3.28 -12.22 11.28
C VAL A 139 2.16 -12.29 10.24
N ALA A 140 2.49 -12.04 8.97
CA ALA A 140 1.54 -12.18 7.87
C ALA A 140 1.23 -13.67 7.63
N LYS A 141 -0.04 -14.03 7.45
CA LYS A 141 -0.47 -15.43 7.25
C LYS A 141 -0.38 -15.85 5.78
N VAL A 142 0.83 -15.84 5.26
CA VAL A 142 1.15 -16.19 3.87
C VAL A 142 2.23 -17.27 3.81
N THR A 143 2.43 -17.87 2.63
CA THR A 143 3.56 -18.77 2.37
C THR A 143 4.87 -17.98 2.43
N PHE A 144 5.86 -18.49 3.17
CA PHE A 144 7.22 -17.95 3.20
C PHE A 144 8.18 -18.91 2.50
N SER A 145 9.27 -18.37 1.94
CA SER A 145 10.35 -19.17 1.33
C SER A 145 11.22 -19.94 2.34
N PHE A 146 10.94 -19.80 3.63
CA PHE A 146 11.66 -20.43 4.72
C PHE A 146 10.70 -20.85 5.85
N SER A 147 11.17 -21.76 6.70
CA SER A 147 10.47 -22.21 7.91
C SER A 147 11.09 -21.61 9.18
N GLY A 148 10.36 -21.72 10.29
CA GLY A 148 10.77 -21.17 11.58
C GLY A 148 10.25 -19.75 11.83
N THR A 149 10.62 -19.20 12.98
CA THR A 149 10.20 -17.86 13.42
C THR A 149 11.28 -16.83 13.10
N SER A 150 10.92 -15.77 12.40
CA SER A 150 11.83 -14.69 12.04
C SER A 150 11.11 -13.33 11.99
N PRO A 151 11.75 -12.22 12.41
CA PRO A 151 11.23 -10.87 12.18
C PRO A 151 10.91 -10.57 10.71
N LYS A 152 11.59 -11.26 9.77
CA LYS A 152 11.30 -11.19 8.33
C LYS A 152 9.88 -11.62 7.97
N GLN A 153 9.16 -12.31 8.86
CA GLN A 153 7.77 -12.68 8.63
C GLN A 153 6.78 -11.58 9.03
N GLN A 154 7.27 -10.52 9.66
CA GLN A 154 6.44 -9.48 10.24
C GLN A 154 6.24 -8.31 9.29
N LEU A 155 5.05 -7.72 9.34
CA LEU A 155 4.69 -6.43 8.76
C LEU A 155 3.84 -5.67 9.77
N ARG A 156 3.68 -4.37 9.58
CA ARG A 156 2.60 -3.63 10.26
C ARG A 156 1.26 -4.28 9.91
N ALA A 157 0.35 -4.34 10.88
CA ALA A 157 -0.91 -5.08 10.76
C ALA A 157 -1.70 -4.75 9.48
N ILE A 158 -1.75 -3.48 9.07
CA ILE A 158 -2.44 -3.05 7.85
C ILE A 158 -1.83 -3.64 6.58
N ALA A 159 -0.49 -3.70 6.52
CA ALA A 159 0.24 -4.24 5.39
C ALA A 159 0.20 -5.78 5.39
N ALA A 160 0.23 -6.42 6.56
CA ALA A 160 0.05 -7.87 6.69
C ALA A 160 -1.31 -8.32 6.13
N GLN A 161 -2.39 -7.65 6.53
CA GLN A 161 -3.74 -7.95 6.03
C GLN A 161 -3.87 -7.72 4.52
N ALA A 162 -3.23 -6.68 4.00
CA ALA A 162 -3.19 -6.41 2.57
C ALA A 162 -2.42 -7.51 1.82
N LEU A 163 -1.28 -7.96 2.36
CA LEU A 163 -0.47 -9.01 1.77
C LEU A 163 -1.22 -10.35 1.73
N GLU A 164 -1.94 -10.69 2.79
CA GLU A 164 -2.79 -11.89 2.84
C GLU A 164 -3.86 -11.87 1.73
N LYS A 165 -4.48 -10.72 1.48
CA LYS A 165 -5.44 -10.54 0.38
C LYS A 165 -4.77 -10.65 -0.98
N LEU A 166 -3.59 -10.05 -1.16
CA LEU A 166 -2.81 -10.13 -2.39
C LEU A 166 -2.47 -11.58 -2.73
N PHE A 167 -1.96 -12.35 -1.76
CA PHE A 167 -1.61 -13.76 -1.96
C PHE A 167 -2.85 -14.63 -2.21
N ALA A 168 -3.97 -14.35 -1.54
CA ALA A 168 -5.23 -15.00 -1.83
C ALA A 168 -5.78 -14.67 -3.23
N GLY A 169 -5.53 -13.44 -3.72
CA GLY A 169 -5.82 -13.02 -5.08
C GLY A 169 -5.01 -13.80 -6.11
N ALA A 170 -3.68 -13.81 -5.94
CA ALA A 170 -2.75 -14.56 -6.77
C ALA A 170 -3.16 -16.03 -6.90
N LYS A 171 -3.47 -16.65 -5.76
CA LYS A 171 -3.88 -18.06 -5.71
C LYS A 171 -5.15 -18.37 -6.52
N LYS A 172 -6.09 -17.42 -6.64
CA LYS A 172 -7.31 -17.62 -7.46
C LYS A 172 -7.02 -17.69 -8.96
N GLU A 173 -5.85 -17.20 -9.37
CA GLU A 173 -5.39 -17.17 -10.76
C GLU A 173 -4.21 -18.14 -10.98
N ASP A 174 -4.06 -19.15 -10.10
CA ASP A 174 -2.99 -20.15 -10.16
C ASP A 174 -1.57 -19.54 -10.17
N ILE A 175 -1.42 -18.41 -9.46
CA ILE A 175 -0.16 -17.72 -9.19
C ILE A 175 0.27 -18.01 -7.75
N GLU A 176 1.43 -18.64 -7.60
CA GLU A 176 1.99 -19.00 -6.30
C GLU A 176 3.15 -18.06 -5.91
N LEU A 177 2.85 -17.15 -4.98
CA LEU A 177 3.82 -16.23 -4.40
C LEU A 177 4.34 -16.77 -3.06
N ALA A 178 5.57 -16.38 -2.73
CA ALA A 178 6.19 -16.61 -1.43
C ALA A 178 6.81 -15.32 -0.89
N ALA A 179 6.53 -14.99 0.37
CA ALA A 179 7.16 -13.90 1.07
C ALA A 179 8.59 -14.30 1.49
N VAL A 180 9.54 -13.37 1.36
CA VAL A 180 10.97 -13.61 1.61
C VAL A 180 11.52 -12.72 2.73
N SER A 181 11.12 -11.45 2.79
CA SER A 181 11.72 -10.48 3.73
C SER A 181 10.80 -9.30 4.02
N GLY A 182 10.16 -9.31 5.18
CA GLY A 182 9.35 -8.21 5.72
C GLY A 182 10.16 -7.27 6.61
N TYR A 183 9.74 -7.13 7.86
CA TYR A 183 10.36 -6.21 8.82
C TYR A 183 11.83 -6.53 9.08
N ARG A 184 12.63 -5.46 9.14
CA ARG A 184 14.05 -5.49 9.49
C ARG A 184 14.39 -4.31 10.39
N SER A 185 14.85 -4.59 11.60
CA SER A 185 15.22 -3.53 12.55
C SER A 185 16.43 -2.73 12.06
N TYR A 186 16.59 -1.51 12.61
CA TYR A 186 17.76 -0.67 12.36
C TYR A 186 19.07 -1.42 12.64
N VAL A 187 19.15 -2.13 13.77
CA VAL A 187 20.36 -2.88 14.19
C VAL A 187 20.68 -3.99 13.20
N ALA A 188 19.67 -4.72 12.72
CA ALA A 188 19.86 -5.76 11.71
C ALA A 188 20.35 -5.15 10.38
N GLN A 189 19.74 -4.05 9.94
CA GLN A 189 20.19 -3.35 8.73
C GLN A 189 21.63 -2.82 8.87
N LYS A 190 21.99 -2.30 10.06
CA LYS A 190 23.37 -1.88 10.36
C LYS A 190 24.35 -3.02 10.25
N SER A 191 24.04 -4.18 10.84
CA SER A 191 24.93 -5.33 10.71
C SER A 191 25.11 -5.77 9.25
N ILE A 192 24.07 -5.71 8.44
CA ILE A 192 24.13 -6.06 7.00
C ILE A 192 24.99 -5.03 6.26
N PHE A 193 24.72 -3.74 6.46
CA PHE A 193 25.45 -2.67 5.79
C PHE A 193 26.94 -2.66 6.18
N ASP A 194 27.26 -2.77 7.47
CA ASP A 194 28.65 -2.80 7.96
C ASP A 194 29.45 -3.98 7.36
N ASN A 195 28.79 -5.11 7.07
CA ASN A 195 29.44 -6.25 6.43
C ASN A 195 29.84 -5.91 4.99
N TYR A 196 28.91 -5.39 4.19
CA TYR A 196 29.19 -4.98 2.82
C TYR A 196 30.18 -3.83 2.76
N ALA A 197 30.07 -2.84 3.65
CA ALA A 197 30.99 -1.72 3.71
C ALA A 197 32.43 -2.14 4.06
N ARG A 198 32.61 -3.20 4.87
CA ARG A 198 33.95 -3.76 5.13
C ARG A 198 34.58 -4.40 3.89
N GLU A 199 33.77 -5.00 3.02
CA GLU A 199 34.24 -5.71 1.82
C GLU A 199 34.41 -4.78 0.62
N ASN A 200 33.52 -3.80 0.46
CA ASN A 200 33.41 -2.98 -0.75
C ASN A 200 33.66 -1.48 -0.52
N GLY A 201 33.68 -1.02 0.73
CA GLY A 201 33.65 0.40 1.09
C GLY A 201 32.21 0.92 1.26
N GLU A 202 32.04 1.96 2.09
CA GLU A 202 30.70 2.49 2.43
C GLU A 202 29.94 3.05 1.23
N ASP A 203 30.61 3.81 0.36
CA ASP A 203 29.98 4.42 -0.81
C ASP A 203 29.44 3.35 -1.77
N GLU A 204 30.26 2.33 -2.04
CA GLU A 204 29.88 1.21 -2.90
C GLU A 204 28.77 0.37 -2.25
N ALA A 205 28.90 0.04 -0.97
CA ALA A 205 27.87 -0.69 -0.23
C ALA A 205 26.52 0.04 -0.23
N ASN A 206 26.54 1.37 -0.19
CA ASN A 206 25.31 2.17 -0.22
C ASN A 206 24.66 2.25 -1.61
N THR A 207 25.23 1.65 -2.66
CA THR A 207 24.56 1.54 -3.97
C THR A 207 23.55 0.38 -4.01
N PHE A 208 23.84 -0.72 -3.32
CA PHE A 208 23.04 -1.94 -3.34
C PHE A 208 22.50 -2.38 -1.97
N SER A 209 22.99 -1.78 -0.87
CA SER A 209 22.49 -2.00 0.48
C SER A 209 22.05 -0.67 1.08
N ALA A 210 20.83 -0.59 1.59
CA ALA A 210 20.37 0.62 2.26
C ALA A 210 21.23 0.91 3.50
N HIS A 211 21.75 2.14 3.61
CA HIS A 211 22.34 2.60 4.87
C HIS A 211 21.30 2.45 6.01
N PRO A 212 21.70 2.16 7.25
CA PRO A 212 20.78 2.07 8.38
C PRO A 212 19.92 3.32 8.51
N GLY A 213 18.62 3.13 8.73
CA GLY A 213 17.61 4.20 8.71
C GLY A 213 17.04 4.49 7.32
N GLN A 214 17.71 4.10 6.23
CA GLN A 214 17.26 4.35 4.84
C GLN A 214 16.53 3.15 4.21
N SER A 215 16.37 2.05 4.96
CA SER A 215 15.66 0.85 4.49
C SER A 215 14.18 0.92 4.79
N GLU A 216 13.34 0.76 3.77
CA GLU A 216 11.89 0.67 3.96
C GLU A 216 11.46 -0.54 4.78
N HIS A 217 12.24 -1.62 4.85
CA HIS A 217 11.92 -2.77 5.71
C HIS A 217 11.80 -2.39 7.18
N GLN A 218 12.47 -1.33 7.64
CA GLN A 218 12.33 -0.84 9.02
C GLN A 218 10.94 -0.23 9.28
N THR A 219 10.22 0.22 8.25
CA THR A 219 8.84 0.70 8.38
C THR A 219 7.84 -0.41 8.70
N GLY A 220 8.18 -1.67 8.39
CA GLY A 220 7.24 -2.78 8.39
C GLY A 220 6.14 -2.66 7.32
N LEU A 221 6.31 -1.78 6.32
CA LEU A 221 5.39 -1.61 5.19
C LEU A 221 5.93 -2.19 3.88
N ALA A 222 7.17 -2.68 3.87
CA ALA A 222 7.81 -3.30 2.72
C ALA A 222 7.91 -4.83 2.90
N MET A 223 7.67 -5.57 1.82
CA MET A 223 7.85 -7.01 1.75
C MET A 223 8.58 -7.37 0.45
N ASP A 224 9.62 -8.17 0.57
CA ASP A 224 10.21 -8.86 -0.59
C ASP A 224 9.37 -10.11 -0.89
N VAL A 225 8.93 -10.24 -2.14
CA VAL A 225 8.13 -11.37 -2.64
C VAL A 225 8.85 -12.05 -3.79
N SER A 226 8.81 -13.38 -3.82
CA SER A 226 9.37 -14.18 -4.91
C SER A 226 8.46 -15.39 -5.20
N SER A 227 8.95 -16.37 -5.94
CA SER A 227 8.23 -17.58 -6.32
C SER A 227 9.18 -18.76 -6.49
N ALA A 228 8.62 -19.97 -6.46
CA ALA A 228 9.40 -21.19 -6.72
C ALA A 228 9.97 -21.22 -8.15
N SER A 229 9.31 -20.57 -9.11
CA SER A 229 9.75 -20.51 -10.52
C SER A 229 11.10 -19.84 -10.71
N VAL A 230 11.54 -19.02 -9.76
CA VAL A 230 12.87 -18.38 -9.73
C VAL A 230 13.68 -18.79 -8.50
N ASN A 231 13.42 -19.98 -7.95
CA ASN A 231 14.09 -20.52 -6.76
C ASN A 231 14.03 -19.60 -5.53
N TYR A 232 12.99 -18.78 -5.41
CA TYR A 232 12.82 -17.77 -4.37
C TYR A 232 13.90 -16.68 -4.36
N ASN A 233 14.65 -16.51 -5.45
CA ASN A 233 15.64 -15.46 -5.58
C ASN A 233 14.99 -14.06 -5.58
N LEU A 234 15.74 -13.09 -5.07
CA LEU A 234 15.41 -11.67 -5.10
C LEU A 234 16.31 -10.99 -6.13
N ASP A 235 16.01 -11.21 -7.40
CA ASP A 235 16.73 -10.64 -8.54
C ASP A 235 15.75 -10.30 -9.68
N GLU A 236 16.25 -9.64 -10.74
CA GLU A 236 15.42 -9.18 -11.85
C GLU A 236 14.67 -10.31 -12.58
N SER A 237 15.13 -11.56 -12.48
CA SER A 237 14.45 -12.70 -13.12
C SER A 237 13.05 -12.92 -12.58
N PHE A 238 12.77 -12.51 -11.33
CA PHE A 238 11.42 -12.56 -10.77
C PHE A 238 10.45 -11.71 -11.60
N GLY A 239 10.86 -10.52 -12.03
CA GLY A 239 10.04 -9.64 -12.87
C GLY A 239 9.70 -10.21 -14.25
N GLU A 240 10.49 -11.18 -14.72
CA GLU A 240 10.26 -11.87 -15.99
C GLU A 240 9.37 -13.13 -15.85
N SER A 241 9.22 -13.64 -14.63
CA SER A 241 8.35 -14.78 -14.32
C SER A 241 6.87 -14.42 -14.48
N LYS A 242 5.99 -15.44 -14.57
CA LYS A 242 4.54 -15.21 -14.59
C LYS A 242 4.07 -14.57 -13.28
N GLU A 243 4.70 -14.94 -12.17
CA GLU A 243 4.36 -14.47 -10.82
C GLU A 243 4.73 -13.00 -10.63
N GLY A 244 5.93 -12.59 -11.06
CA GLY A 244 6.34 -11.18 -10.99
C GLY A 244 5.56 -10.28 -11.93
N LYS A 245 5.22 -10.77 -13.14
CA LYS A 245 4.34 -10.05 -14.07
C LYS A 245 2.94 -9.86 -13.50
N TRP A 246 2.37 -10.91 -12.88
CA TRP A 246 1.10 -10.80 -12.17
C TRP A 246 1.19 -9.82 -11.00
N LEU A 247 2.27 -9.88 -10.21
CA LEU A 247 2.46 -8.98 -9.09
C LEU A 247 2.53 -7.52 -9.52
N ALA A 248 3.29 -7.21 -10.57
CA ALA A 248 3.39 -5.84 -11.11
C ALA A 248 2.04 -5.31 -11.59
N GLU A 249 1.20 -6.17 -12.18
CA GLU A 249 -0.14 -5.79 -12.61
C GLU A 249 -1.11 -5.63 -11.42
N HIS A 250 -1.07 -6.49 -10.41
CA HIS A 250 -2.13 -6.55 -9.40
C HIS A 250 -1.77 -5.96 -8.03
N ALA A 251 -0.51 -5.64 -7.75
CA ALA A 251 -0.09 -5.13 -6.44
C ALA A 251 -0.92 -3.91 -5.99
N ALA A 252 -1.22 -2.99 -6.91
CA ALA A 252 -1.96 -1.76 -6.62
C ALA A 252 -3.40 -2.02 -6.14
N ASP A 253 -4.03 -3.09 -6.63
CA ASP A 253 -5.39 -3.49 -6.25
C ASP A 253 -5.48 -3.83 -4.75
N TYR A 254 -4.35 -4.22 -4.15
CA TYR A 254 -4.21 -4.56 -2.74
C TYR A 254 -3.50 -3.47 -1.92
N GLY A 255 -3.16 -2.33 -2.54
CA GLY A 255 -2.52 -1.20 -1.86
C GLY A 255 -1.00 -1.26 -1.79
N PHE A 256 -0.37 -2.08 -2.63
CA PHE A 256 1.08 -2.14 -2.80
C PHE A 256 1.52 -1.52 -4.13
N ILE A 257 2.73 -0.98 -4.16
CA ILE A 257 3.42 -0.58 -5.39
C ILE A 257 4.67 -1.43 -5.56
N ILE A 258 5.09 -1.67 -6.80
CA ILE A 258 6.49 -2.04 -7.07
C ILE A 258 7.32 -0.80 -6.75
N ARG A 259 8.13 -0.86 -5.69
CA ARG A 259 8.72 0.36 -5.10
C ARG A 259 9.82 0.97 -5.95
N TYR A 260 10.62 0.10 -6.57
CA TYR A 260 11.78 0.45 -7.36
C TYR A 260 11.61 -0.11 -8.77
N GLU A 261 11.00 0.69 -9.63
CA GLU A 261 10.74 0.33 -11.02
C GLU A 261 11.95 0.59 -11.93
N LYS A 262 12.00 -0.14 -13.04
CA LYS A 262 13.06 -0.02 -14.04
C LYS A 262 13.09 1.38 -14.67
N GLY A 263 14.26 1.98 -14.77
CA GLY A 263 14.43 3.31 -15.36
C GLY A 263 14.07 4.46 -14.41
N LYS A 264 13.80 4.18 -13.13
CA LYS A 264 13.49 5.18 -12.08
C LYS A 264 14.62 5.34 -11.05
N GLU A 265 15.79 4.77 -11.31
CA GLU A 265 16.92 4.70 -10.37
C GLU A 265 17.43 6.10 -9.98
N GLY A 266 17.41 7.04 -10.92
CA GLY A 266 17.77 8.44 -10.66
C GLY A 266 16.80 9.18 -9.72
N LEU A 267 15.60 8.64 -9.51
CA LEU A 267 14.56 9.21 -8.64
C LEU A 267 14.55 8.51 -7.27
N THR A 268 14.63 7.19 -7.26
CA THR A 268 14.55 6.38 -6.03
C THR A 268 15.90 6.21 -5.33
N GLY A 269 16.98 6.22 -6.09
CA GLY A 269 18.33 5.88 -5.62
C GLY A 269 18.57 4.38 -5.45
N TYR A 270 17.70 3.53 -6.01
CA TYR A 270 17.80 2.07 -5.98
C TYR A 270 17.62 1.51 -7.39
N MET A 271 18.29 0.39 -7.68
CA MET A 271 18.12 -0.36 -8.93
C MET A 271 16.70 -0.93 -9.07
N TYR A 272 16.40 -1.50 -10.23
CA TYR A 272 15.13 -2.20 -10.43
C TYR A 272 15.02 -3.40 -9.48
N GLU A 273 13.95 -3.43 -8.68
CA GLU A 273 13.67 -4.52 -7.73
C GLU A 273 12.21 -5.00 -7.89
N PRO A 274 11.91 -5.89 -8.87
CA PRO A 274 10.55 -6.39 -9.10
C PRO A 274 9.94 -7.13 -7.91
N TRP A 275 10.76 -7.57 -6.97
CA TRP A 275 10.35 -8.30 -5.78
C TRP A 275 9.93 -7.39 -4.62
N HIS A 276 10.41 -6.14 -4.58
CA HIS A 276 10.22 -5.25 -3.43
C HIS A 276 8.90 -4.48 -3.57
N ILE A 277 7.90 -4.91 -2.80
CA ILE A 277 6.59 -4.24 -2.75
C ILE A 277 6.46 -3.37 -1.51
N ARG A 278 5.90 -2.17 -1.68
CA ARG A 278 5.68 -1.18 -0.62
C ARG A 278 4.20 -0.87 -0.45
N TYR A 279 3.68 -1.08 0.77
CA TYR A 279 2.30 -0.73 1.11
C TYR A 279 2.16 0.80 1.28
N VAL A 280 1.17 1.36 0.57
CA VAL A 280 0.78 2.78 0.62
C VAL A 280 -0.75 2.97 0.68
N GLY A 281 -1.51 1.87 0.71
CA GLY A 281 -2.97 1.87 0.65
C GLY A 281 -3.51 1.91 -0.77
N VAL A 282 -4.72 1.37 -0.97
CA VAL A 282 -5.31 1.10 -2.30
C VAL A 282 -5.44 2.35 -3.16
N VAL A 283 -5.92 3.46 -2.58
CA VAL A 283 -6.14 4.71 -3.32
C VAL A 283 -4.82 5.28 -3.85
N VAL A 284 -3.79 5.34 -3.00
CA VAL A 284 -2.48 5.87 -3.38
C VAL A 284 -1.78 4.93 -4.35
N ALA A 285 -1.78 3.62 -4.08
CA ALA A 285 -1.14 2.64 -4.96
C ALA A 285 -1.76 2.66 -6.36
N GLY A 286 -3.09 2.75 -6.46
CA GLY A 286 -3.80 2.89 -7.72
C GLY A 286 -3.42 4.15 -8.50
N GLN A 287 -3.28 5.29 -7.81
CA GLN A 287 -2.88 6.55 -8.47
C GLN A 287 -1.40 6.52 -8.90
N VAL A 288 -0.51 5.99 -8.07
CA VAL A 288 0.92 5.80 -8.39
C VAL A 288 1.08 4.92 -9.63
N LYS A 289 0.37 3.77 -9.67
CA LYS A 289 0.37 2.88 -10.84
C LYS A 289 -0.19 3.58 -12.09
N LYS A 290 -1.33 4.27 -11.95
CA LYS A 290 -1.99 4.97 -13.07
C LYS A 290 -1.11 6.04 -13.70
N ASP A 291 -0.40 6.81 -12.88
CA ASP A 291 0.45 7.91 -13.36
C ASP A 291 1.87 7.45 -13.73
N ASN A 292 2.21 6.16 -13.51
CA ASN A 292 3.54 5.60 -13.71
C ASN A 292 4.63 6.39 -12.95
N GLU A 293 4.37 6.63 -11.68
CA GLU A 293 5.19 7.45 -10.78
C GLU A 293 5.89 6.63 -9.72
N THR A 294 6.99 7.16 -9.19
CA THR A 294 7.52 6.67 -7.91
C THR A 294 6.77 7.31 -6.74
N LEU A 295 6.91 6.73 -5.54
CA LEU A 295 6.37 7.34 -4.32
C LEU A 295 6.93 8.76 -4.08
N GLU A 296 8.20 9.00 -4.42
CA GLU A 296 8.81 10.34 -4.38
C GLU A 296 8.06 11.33 -5.27
N GLN A 297 7.82 10.97 -6.53
CA GLN A 297 7.15 11.84 -7.50
C GLN A 297 5.71 12.13 -7.05
N PHE A 298 4.99 11.09 -6.61
CA PHE A 298 3.61 11.21 -6.18
C PHE A 298 3.47 12.14 -4.96
N LEU A 299 4.27 11.93 -3.92
CA LEU A 299 4.18 12.74 -2.69
C LEU A 299 4.67 14.18 -2.90
N ALA A 300 5.58 14.44 -3.84
CA ALA A 300 6.08 15.78 -4.13
C ALA A 300 5.04 16.73 -4.77
N LYS A 301 3.85 16.22 -5.13
CA LYS A 301 2.73 17.02 -5.66
C LYS A 301 1.95 17.78 -4.59
N PHE A 302 2.14 17.44 -3.31
CA PHE A 302 1.40 17.96 -2.16
C PHE A 302 2.32 18.75 -1.24
#